data_AF-A0ABC8CJT1-F1
#
_entry.id   AF-A0ABC8CJT1-F1
#
_cell.length_a   1.000
_cell.length_b   1.000
_cell.length_c   1.000
_cell.angle_alpha   90.00
_cell.angle_beta   90.00
_cell.angle_gamma   90.00
#
_symmetry.space_group_name_H-M   'P 1'
#
loop_
_entity.id
_entity.type
_entity.pdbx_description
1 polymer ?
#
loop_
_entity_poly.entity_id
_entity_poly.type
_entity_poly.pdbx_seq_one_letter_code
_entity_poly.pdbx_strand_id
1 'polypeptide(L)'
;MDSLLVPYGASPQSEIDRVKSHYAGVNIMPGTACSSLRSEHEGKQVYAAYYDAGHSVDEVCKLKARYSGNARSLNNDADFSDPC
;
A
#
# COMPACT_ATOMS: atom_id res chain seq x y z
N MET A 1 7.78 5.01 0.32
CA MET A 1 7.50 3.66 0.85
C MET A 1 7.14 2.76 -0.31
N ASP A 2 7.73 1.57 -0.40
CA ASP A 2 7.51 0.66 -1.52
C ASP A 2 6.61 -0.51 -1.12
N SER A 3 5.82 -0.99 -2.09
CA SER A 3 5.02 -2.20 -2.00
C SER A 3 5.91 -3.43 -1.82
N LEU A 4 5.40 -4.47 -1.15
CA LEU A 4 6.09 -5.75 -1.05
C LEU A 4 5.71 -6.62 -2.25
N LEU A 5 6.71 -7.23 -2.88
CA LEU A 5 6.53 -8.20 -3.97
C LEU A 5 6.83 -9.61 -3.45
N VAL A 6 5.82 -10.46 -3.42
CA VAL A 6 5.91 -11.82 -2.88
C VAL A 6 5.70 -12.83 -4.02
N PRO A 7 6.63 -13.78 -4.24
CA PRO A 7 6.42 -14.84 -5.23
C PRO A 7 5.16 -15.66 -4.95
N TYR A 8 4.47 -16.10 -5.99
CA TYR A 8 3.33 -17.00 -5.83
C TYR A 8 3.72 -18.28 -5.06
N GLY A 9 2.88 -18.65 -4.09
CA GLY A 9 3.10 -19.82 -3.22
C GLY A 9 4.08 -19.58 -2.06
N ALA A 10 4.72 -18.41 -1.99
CA ALA A 10 5.51 -18.00 -0.84
C ALA A 10 4.62 -17.35 0.22
N SER A 11 5.00 -17.49 1.50
CA SER A 11 4.34 -16.76 2.58
C SER A 11 4.81 -15.30 2.59
N PRO A 12 3.90 -14.30 2.70
CA PRO A 12 4.28 -12.90 2.81
C PRO A 12 4.76 -12.51 4.21
N GLN A 13 4.59 -13.39 5.22
CA GLN A 13 4.63 -13.00 6.63
C GLN A 13 5.98 -12.39 7.06
N SER A 14 7.10 -12.97 6.64
CA SER A 14 8.42 -12.46 6.99
C SER A 14 8.68 -11.04 6.47
N GLU A 15 8.19 -10.74 5.28
CA GLU A 15 8.31 -9.42 4.67
C GLU A 15 7.36 -8.42 5.34
N ILE A 16 6.15 -8.86 5.70
CA ILE A 16 5.21 -8.06 6.50
C ILE A 16 5.84 -7.68 7.84
N ASP A 17 6.43 -8.64 8.55
CA ASP A 17 7.04 -8.41 9.87
C ASP A 17 8.26 -7.49 9.77
N ARG A 18 9.07 -7.65 8.71
CA ARG A 18 10.19 -6.75 8.41
C ARG A 18 9.74 -5.32 8.18
N VAL A 19 8.67 -5.11 7.40
CA VAL A 19 8.14 -3.76 7.14
C VAL A 19 7.52 -3.16 8.41
N LYS A 20 6.73 -3.94 9.16
CA LYS A 20 6.10 -3.46 10.40
C LYS A 20 7.10 -3.14 11.52
N SER A 21 8.22 -3.87 11.60
CA SER A 21 9.28 -3.57 12.59
C SER A 21 10.08 -2.32 12.24
N HIS A 22 10.18 -1.97 10.96
CA HIS A 22 10.93 -0.80 10.51
C HIS A 22 10.09 0.48 10.49
N TYR A 23 8.78 0.37 10.22
CA TYR A 23 7.90 1.52 10.02
C TYR A 23 6.73 1.50 10.99
N ALA A 24 6.81 2.31 12.04
CA ALA A 24 5.77 2.42 13.04
C ALA A 24 4.46 2.96 12.43
N GLY A 25 3.35 2.26 12.68
CA GLY A 25 2.02 2.67 12.19
C GLY A 25 1.72 2.30 10.74
N VAL A 26 2.60 1.56 10.06
CA VAL A 26 2.32 1.04 8.72
C VAL A 26 1.30 -0.09 8.76
N ASN A 27 0.36 -0.07 7.82
CA ASN A 27 -0.56 -1.16 7.54
C ASN A 27 -0.14 -1.89 6.27
N ILE A 28 -0.40 -3.19 6.22
CA ILE A 28 -0.18 -4.01 5.03
C ILE A 28 -1.48 -4.67 4.60
N MET A 29 -1.81 -4.58 3.32
CA MET A 29 -2.94 -5.31 2.73
C MET A 29 -2.54 -5.93 1.39
N PRO A 30 -3.11 -7.09 1.02
CA PRO A 30 -2.87 -7.67 -0.30
C PRO A 30 -3.46 -6.76 -1.38
N GLY A 31 -2.80 -6.69 -2.53
CA GLY A 31 -3.25 -5.88 -3.68
C GLY A 31 -4.57 -6.38 -4.29
N THR A 32 -5.07 -7.53 -3.87
CA THR A 32 -6.39 -8.06 -4.22
C THR A 32 -7.52 -7.55 -3.31
N ALA A 33 -7.20 -6.82 -2.23
CA ALA A 33 -8.20 -6.35 -1.28
C ALA A 33 -9.11 -5.24 -1.84
N CYS A 34 -8.67 -4.52 -2.88
CA CYS A 34 -9.40 -3.41 -3.47
C CYS A 34 -8.99 -3.23 -4.94
N SER A 35 -9.89 -2.84 -5.84
CA SER A 35 -9.58 -2.72 -7.28
C SER A 35 -8.69 -1.52 -7.63
N SER A 36 -8.65 -0.51 -6.76
CA SER A 36 -7.70 0.61 -6.79
C SER A 36 -6.26 0.21 -6.40
N LEU A 37 -6.05 -1.05 -6.03
CA LEU A 37 -4.73 -1.63 -5.80
C LEU A 37 -4.33 -2.54 -6.96
N ARG A 38 -3.03 -2.53 -7.27
CA ARG A 38 -2.45 -3.50 -8.19
C ARG A 38 -2.30 -4.83 -7.45
N SER A 39 -2.88 -5.92 -7.96
CA SER A 39 -2.77 -7.25 -7.38
C SER A 39 -1.45 -7.96 -7.69
N GLU A 40 -0.85 -7.67 -8.84
CA GLU A 40 0.35 -8.35 -9.34
C GLU A 40 1.30 -7.39 -10.05
N HIS A 41 2.61 -7.64 -9.91
CA HIS A 41 3.64 -6.98 -10.70
C HIS A 41 4.77 -7.98 -11.00
N GLU A 42 5.15 -8.11 -12.28
CA GLU A 42 6.21 -9.03 -12.73
C GLU A 42 6.02 -10.49 -12.28
N GLY A 43 4.79 -11.01 -12.31
CA GLY A 43 4.51 -12.38 -11.87
C GLY A 43 4.60 -12.60 -10.35
N LYS A 44 4.63 -11.52 -9.55
CA LYS A 44 4.65 -11.57 -8.08
C LYS A 44 3.41 -10.88 -7.51
N GLN A 45 2.91 -11.42 -6.41
CA GLN A 45 1.80 -10.85 -5.65
C GLN A 45 2.25 -9.55 -4.99
N VAL A 46 1.45 -8.51 -5.13
CA VAL A 46 1.70 -7.20 -4.54
C VAL A 46 1.01 -7.11 -3.19
N TYR A 47 1.72 -6.59 -2.18
CA TYR A 47 1.14 -6.17 -0.91
C TYR A 47 1.42 -4.68 -0.74
N ALA A 48 0.36 -3.89 -0.55
CA ALA A 48 0.46 -2.46 -0.33
C ALA A 48 0.85 -2.17 1.12
N ALA A 49 1.96 -1.45 1.31
CA ALA A 49 2.32 -0.83 2.58
C ALA A 49 1.79 0.60 2.59
N TYR A 50 0.94 0.94 3.55
CA TYR A 50 0.25 2.22 3.57
C TYR A 50 0.10 2.80 4.97
N TYR A 51 -0.07 4.12 5.04
CA TYR A 51 -0.52 4.84 6.23
C TYR A 51 -1.98 5.25 6.03
N ASP A 52 -2.80 5.05 7.04
CA ASP A 52 -4.21 5.42 6.98
C ASP A 52 -4.39 6.92 7.28
N ALA A 53 -4.90 7.65 6.29
CA ALA A 53 -5.21 9.08 6.38
C ALA A 53 -6.69 9.34 6.73
N GLY A 54 -7.49 8.29 6.90
CA GLY A 54 -8.95 8.37 6.96
C GLY A 54 -9.52 8.99 5.69
N HIS A 55 -10.46 9.93 5.86
CA HIS A 55 -11.14 10.63 4.77
C HIS A 55 -10.62 12.06 4.53
N SER A 56 -9.39 12.38 4.98
CA SER A 56 -8.83 13.73 4.88
C SER A 56 -7.80 13.83 3.74
N VAL A 57 -8.10 14.66 2.74
CA VAL A 57 -7.15 14.99 1.66
C VAL A 57 -5.92 15.71 2.23
N ASP A 58 -6.11 16.63 3.18
CA ASP A 58 -4.98 17.31 3.83
C ASP A 58 -4.04 16.31 4.53
N GLU A 59 -4.59 15.30 5.20
CA GLU A 59 -3.78 14.29 5.88
C GLU A 59 -3.06 13.38 4.88
N VAL A 60 -3.72 12.96 3.81
CA VAL A 60 -3.06 12.11 2.80
C VAL A 60 -1.92 12.85 2.10
N CYS A 61 -2.06 14.15 1.85
CA CYS A 61 -0.99 14.96 1.27
C CYS A 61 0.16 15.22 2.24
N LYS A 62 -0.13 15.40 3.54
CA LYS A 62 0.93 15.46 4.58
C LYS A 62 1.71 14.16 4.67
N LEU A 63 1.02 13.02 4.66
CA LEU A 63 1.64 11.69 4.69
C LEU A 63 2.49 11.44 3.44
N LYS A 64 1.98 11.79 2.25
CA LYS A 64 2.73 11.72 0.98
C LYS A 64 3.99 12.58 1.03
N ALA A 65 3.90 13.81 1.51
CA ALA A 65 5.06 14.70 1.67
C ALA A 65 6.08 14.15 2.67
N ARG A 66 5.63 13.49 3.75
CA ARG A 66 6.50 12.94 4.80
C ARG A 66 7.17 11.62 4.43
N TYR A 67 6.44 10.70 3.79
CA TYR A 67 6.88 9.32 3.56
C TYR A 67 7.16 8.98 2.09
N SER A 68 6.96 9.94 1.20
CA SER A 68 6.97 9.75 -0.26
C SER A 68 5.94 8.69 -0.71
N GLY A 69 5.96 8.32 -1.99
CA GLY A 69 5.00 7.41 -2.61
C GLY A 69 3.81 8.12 -3.25
N ASN A 70 2.81 7.33 -3.64
CA ASN A 70 1.58 7.82 -4.26
C ASN A 70 0.45 7.80 -3.23
N ALA A 71 -0.26 8.91 -3.09
CA ALA A 71 -1.51 8.88 -2.34
C ALA A 71 -2.58 8.20 -3.19
N ARG A 72 -3.47 7.44 -2.55
CA ARG A 72 -4.54 6.71 -3.22
C ARG A 72 -5.80 6.73 -2.38
N SER A 73 -6.94 6.88 -3.04
CA SER A 73 -8.23 6.53 -2.48
C SER A 73 -8.43 5.02 -2.59
N LEU A 74 -8.66 4.33 -1.48
CA LEU A 74 -9.01 2.91 -1.50
C LEU A 74 -10.50 2.78 -1.83
N ASN A 75 -10.78 2.46 -3.09
CA ASN A 75 -12.13 2.26 -3.62
C ASN A 75 -12.20 1.09 -4.62
N ASN A 76 -13.42 0.65 -4.90
CA ASN A 76 -13.70 -0.46 -5.81
C ASN A 76 -13.94 0.00 -7.27
N ASP A 77 -13.68 1.27 -7.58
CA ASP A 77 -13.91 1.85 -8.91
C ASP A 77 -12.66 1.85 -9.79
N ALA A 78 -11.60 1.15 -9.37
CA ALA A 78 -10.29 1.13 -10.02
C ALA A 78 -9.74 2.54 -10.28
N ASP A 79 -10.03 3.47 -9.38
CA ASP A 79 -9.47 4.82 -9.45
C ASP A 79 -8.04 4.82 -8.88
N PHE A 80 -7.10 5.19 -9.74
CA PHE A 80 -5.68 5.27 -9.42
C PHE A 80 -5.17 6.70 -9.25
N SER A 81 -6.10 7.68 -9.23
CA SER A 81 -5.79 9.09 -9.08
C SER A 81 -5.09 9.38 -7.76
N ASP A 82 -4.17 10.33 -7.83
CA ASP A 82 -3.54 10.88 -6.64
C ASP A 82 -4.40 12.09 -6.20
N PRO A 83 -4.99 12.05 -5.00
CA PRO A 83 -5.81 13.16 -4.49
C PRO A 83 -4.98 14.40 -4.10
N CYS A 84 -3.65 14.30 -4.22
CA CYS A 84 -2.66 15.37 -4.10
C CYS A 84 -2.01 15.60 -5.48
#